data_AF-A0A435XY22-F1
#
_entry.id   AF-A0A435XY22-F1
#
_cell.length_a   1.000
_cell.length_b   1.000
_cell.length_c   1.000
_cell.angle_alpha   90.00
_cell.angle_beta   90.00
_cell.angle_gamma   90.00
#
_symmetry.space_group_name_H-M   'P 1'
#
loop_
_entity.id
_entity.type
_entity.pdbx_description
1 polymer ?
#
loop_
_entity_poly.entity_id
_entity_poly.type
_entity_poly.pdbx_seq_one_letter_code
_entity_poly.pdbx_strand_id
1 'polypeptide(L)'
;MTERYNVRLALLAPLVASGLALSGCMGSPTYGTDKTAGEQLAGDISGAFSFAPKRKEQIDYKPRPTLVKPAPGQKEALPAPQDSIETASAEWPESPEQRRARLRADATAHQNDPAYQSE
;
A
#
# COMPACT_ATOMS: atom_id res chain seq x y z
N MET A 1 37.37 -3.54 24.56
CA MET A 1 36.09 -3.02 24.00
C MET A 1 35.98 -3.24 22.49
N THR A 2 37.07 -3.12 21.72
CA THR A 2 37.13 -3.29 20.25
C THR A 2 36.73 -4.69 19.75
N GLU A 3 37.11 -5.75 20.46
CA GLU A 3 36.84 -7.14 20.05
C GLU A 3 35.34 -7.48 20.00
N ARG A 4 34.56 -7.01 20.97
CA ARG A 4 33.09 -7.17 20.99
C ARG A 4 32.41 -6.39 19.87
N TYR A 5 33.03 -5.30 19.40
CA TYR A 5 32.52 -4.49 18.30
C TYR A 5 32.75 -5.20 16.96
N ASN A 6 33.92 -5.81 16.77
CA ASN A 6 34.26 -6.59 15.59
C ASN A 6 33.36 -7.83 15.44
N VAL A 7 33.06 -8.52 16.55
CA VAL A 7 32.13 -9.67 16.55
C VAL A 7 30.70 -9.24 16.21
N ARG A 8 30.24 -8.09 16.73
CA ARG A 8 28.91 -7.54 16.39
C ARG A 8 28.85 -7.09 14.94
N LEU A 9 29.90 -6.48 14.42
CA LEU A 9 29.99 -6.06 13.02
C LEU A 9 29.99 -7.28 12.09
N ALA A 10 30.72 -8.34 12.45
CA ALA A 10 30.78 -9.59 11.70
C ALA A 10 29.45 -10.36 11.66
N LEU A 11 28.58 -10.18 12.66
CA LEU A 11 27.23 -10.77 12.69
C LEU A 11 26.18 -9.88 12.00
N LEU A 12 26.24 -8.57 12.19
CA LEU A 12 25.24 -7.64 11.64
C LEU A 12 25.44 -7.37 10.15
N ALA A 13 26.68 -7.31 9.67
CA ALA A 13 26.97 -7.07 8.26
C ALA A 13 26.34 -8.11 7.30
N PRO A 14 26.51 -9.44 7.52
CA PRO A 14 25.87 -10.43 6.65
C PRO A 14 24.34 -10.43 6.80
N LEU A 15 23.80 -10.20 8.00
CA LEU A 15 22.34 -10.12 8.22
C LEU A 15 21.70 -9.00 7.39
N VAL A 16 22.31 -7.81 7.39
CA VAL A 16 21.84 -6.66 6.60
C VAL A 16 22.02 -6.92 5.11
N ALA A 17 23.17 -7.47 4.70
CA ALA A 17 23.42 -7.80 3.29
C ALA A 17 22.42 -8.82 2.74
N SER A 18 22.11 -9.87 3.50
CA SER A 18 21.11 -10.88 3.13
C SER A 18 19.70 -10.30 3.07
N GLY A 19 19.32 -9.41 4.00
CA GLY A 19 18.02 -8.73 3.98
C GLY A 19 17.83 -7.85 2.74
N LEU A 20 18.86 -7.08 2.37
CA LEU A 20 18.83 -6.25 1.16
C LEU A 20 18.79 -7.10 -0.12
N ALA A 21 19.59 -8.16 -0.20
CA ALA A 21 19.59 -9.07 -1.33
C ALA A 21 18.23 -9.76 -1.53
N LEU A 22 17.60 -10.25 -0.46
CA LEU A 22 16.27 -10.87 -0.52
C LEU A 22 15.19 -9.85 -0.93
N SER A 23 15.27 -8.61 -0.45
CA SER A 23 14.31 -7.55 -0.81
C SER A 23 14.36 -7.16 -2.30
N GLY A 24 15.52 -7.32 -2.95
CA GLY A 24 15.69 -7.04 -4.39
C GLY A 24 15.21 -8.16 -5.32
N CYS A 25 15.05 -9.38 -4.81
CA CYS A 25 14.62 -10.53 -5.62
C CYS A 25 13.10 -10.64 -5.77
N MET A 26 12.33 -9.92 -4.95
CA MET A 26 10.89 -9.81 -5.13
C MET A 26 10.62 -8.73 -6.19
N GLY A 27 10.30 -9.15 -7.41
CA GLY A 27 9.91 -8.26 -8.50
C GLY A 27 8.84 -7.27 -8.02
N SER A 28 9.22 -6.00 -7.93
CA SER A 28 8.36 -4.96 -7.40
C SER A 28 7.48 -4.39 -8.52
N PRO A 29 6.17 -4.24 -8.29
CA PRO A 29 5.26 -3.68 -9.30
C PRO A 29 5.64 -2.25 -9.65
N THR A 30 5.47 -1.87 -10.92
CA THR A 30 5.77 -0.52 -11.41
C THR A 30 4.58 0.44 -11.38
N TYR A 31 3.39 -0.07 -11.00
CA TYR A 31 2.12 0.68 -10.86
C TYR A 31 1.87 1.78 -11.93
N GLY A 32 2.31 1.55 -13.17
CA GLY A 32 2.12 2.50 -14.28
C GLY A 32 3.01 3.75 -14.24
N THR A 33 4.12 3.71 -13.51
CA THR A 33 5.05 4.85 -13.31
C THR A 33 6.45 4.60 -13.88
N ASP A 34 6.58 3.55 -14.70
CA ASP A 34 7.82 3.06 -15.33
C ASP A 34 8.97 2.71 -14.36
N LYS A 35 8.76 2.88 -13.05
CA LYS A 35 9.71 2.61 -11.98
C LYS A 35 9.14 1.62 -10.99
N THR A 36 9.99 0.73 -10.50
CA THR A 36 9.59 -0.22 -9.44
C THR A 36 9.28 0.54 -8.14
N ALA A 37 8.41 0.00 -7.28
CA ALA A 37 8.12 0.63 -5.99
C ALA A 37 9.38 0.82 -5.13
N GLY A 38 10.36 -0.08 -5.24
CA GLY A 38 11.66 0.05 -4.59
C GLY A 38 12.49 1.22 -5.14
N GLU A 39 12.52 1.39 -6.46
CA GLU A 39 13.22 2.51 -7.10
C GLU A 39 12.58 3.86 -6.77
N GLN A 40 11.24 3.92 -6.71
CA GLN A 40 10.53 5.11 -6.24
C GLN A 40 10.89 5.43 -4.79
N LEU A 41 10.80 4.46 -3.90
CA LEU A 41 11.10 4.64 -2.47
C LEU A 41 12.54 5.14 -2.27
N ALA A 42 13.51 4.55 -2.95
CA ALA A 42 14.90 5.00 -2.89
C ALA A 42 15.07 6.43 -3.42
N GLY A 43 14.38 6.77 -4.51
CA GLY A 43 14.34 8.12 -5.08
C GLY A 43 13.67 9.16 -4.16
N ASP A 44 12.68 8.75 -3.39
CA ASP A 44 11.97 9.61 -2.44
C ASP A 44 12.80 9.86 -1.19
N ILE A 45 13.40 8.83 -0.61
CA ILE A 45 14.30 8.96 0.54
C ILE A 45 15.52 9.81 0.17
N SER A 46 16.22 9.47 -0.91
CA SER A 46 17.40 10.25 -1.37
C SER A 46 17.01 11.69 -1.72
N GLY A 47 15.84 11.87 -2.31
CA GLY A 47 15.28 13.18 -2.62
C GLY A 47 14.93 14.02 -1.40
N ALA A 48 14.48 13.42 -0.31
CA ALA A 48 14.15 14.12 0.93
C ALA A 48 15.39 14.75 1.60
N PHE A 49 16.56 14.15 1.39
CA PHE A 49 17.85 14.67 1.90
C PHE A 49 18.58 15.57 0.89
N SER A 50 18.08 15.71 -0.34
CA SER A 50 18.70 16.55 -1.36
C SER A 50 18.09 17.95 -1.37
N PHE A 51 18.92 18.97 -1.09
CA PHE A 51 18.56 20.39 -1.24
C PHE A 51 18.73 20.91 -2.68
N ALA A 52 19.30 20.10 -3.57
CA ALA A 52 19.49 20.48 -4.97
C ALA A 52 18.19 20.31 -5.76
N PRO A 53 17.87 21.24 -6.68
CA PRO A 53 16.67 21.14 -7.52
C PRO A 53 16.73 19.88 -8.38
N LYS A 54 15.71 19.02 -8.27
CA LYS A 54 15.61 17.79 -9.06
C LYS A 54 15.40 18.14 -10.54
N ARG A 55 16.26 17.62 -11.42
CA ARG A 55 16.07 17.70 -12.87
C ARG A 55 14.87 16.83 -13.25
N LYS A 56 13.78 17.45 -13.67
CA LYS A 56 12.59 16.76 -14.17
C LYS A 56 12.79 16.47 -15.66
N GLU A 57 12.57 15.24 -16.07
CA GLU A 57 12.47 14.93 -17.50
C GLU A 57 11.27 15.66 -18.11
N GLN A 58 11.45 16.15 -19.32
CA GLN A 58 10.38 16.79 -20.06
C GLN A 58 9.44 15.69 -20.55
N ILE A 59 8.27 15.62 -19.92
CA ILE A 59 7.22 14.66 -20.30
C ILE A 59 6.56 15.18 -21.58
N ASP A 60 6.62 14.39 -22.65
CA ASP A 60 5.86 14.65 -23.87
C ASP A 60 4.38 14.30 -23.63
N TYR A 61 3.62 15.30 -23.18
CA TYR A 61 2.19 15.18 -22.96
C TYR A 61 1.44 15.11 -24.29
N LYS A 62 1.38 13.91 -24.86
CA LYS A 62 0.46 13.65 -25.96
C LYS A 62 -0.98 13.73 -25.45
N PRO A 63 -1.92 14.31 -26.23
CA PRO A 63 -3.33 14.26 -25.89
C PRO A 63 -3.74 12.80 -25.70
N ARG A 64 -4.43 12.49 -24.59
CA ARG A 64 -4.85 11.12 -24.30
C ARG A 64 -5.65 10.60 -25.50
N PRO A 65 -5.38 9.38 -25.98
CA PRO A 65 -6.21 8.78 -27.01
C PRO A 65 -7.66 8.75 -26.52
N THR A 66 -8.59 8.95 -27.44
CA THR A 66 -10.02 8.87 -27.13
C THR A 66 -10.30 7.51 -26.50
N LEU A 67 -11.10 7.51 -25.43
CA LEU A 67 -11.51 6.28 -24.75
C LEU A 67 -12.06 5.31 -25.80
N VAL A 68 -11.44 4.14 -25.94
CA VAL A 68 -11.93 3.08 -26.84
C VAL A 68 -13.23 2.59 -26.24
N LYS A 69 -14.33 3.17 -26.71
CA LYS A 69 -15.66 2.69 -26.36
C LYS A 69 -15.83 1.33 -27.03
N PRO A 70 -16.35 0.31 -26.31
CA PRO A 70 -16.75 -0.93 -26.96
C PRO A 70 -17.70 -0.61 -28.12
N ALA A 71 -17.64 -1.41 -29.19
CA ALA A 71 -18.46 -1.20 -30.37
C ALA A 71 -19.95 -1.09 -30.00
N PRO A 72 -20.78 -0.31 -30.71
CA PRO A 72 -22.21 -0.26 -30.46
C PRO A 72 -22.80 -1.67 -30.53
N GLY A 73 -23.35 -2.16 -29.41
CA GLY A 73 -23.82 -3.55 -29.23
C GLY A 73 -22.90 -4.47 -28.42
N GLN A 74 -21.66 -4.06 -28.12
CA GLN A 74 -20.72 -4.73 -27.21
C GLN A 74 -20.67 -4.10 -25.82
N LYS A 75 -21.63 -3.21 -25.51
CA LYS A 75 -21.90 -2.87 -24.12
C LYS A 75 -22.39 -4.13 -23.42
N GLU A 76 -21.46 -4.77 -22.72
CA GLU A 76 -21.68 -5.05 -21.31
C GLU A 76 -22.79 -6.08 -21.05
N ALA A 77 -22.50 -7.35 -21.31
CA ALA A 77 -22.87 -8.38 -20.33
C ALA A 77 -21.96 -8.21 -19.11
N LEU A 78 -22.00 -7.02 -18.49
CA LEU A 78 -21.44 -6.86 -17.17
C LEU A 78 -22.27 -7.81 -16.29
N PRO A 79 -21.62 -8.68 -15.49
CA PRO A 79 -22.35 -9.41 -14.49
C PRO A 79 -23.17 -8.41 -13.68
N ALA A 80 -24.39 -8.79 -13.30
CA ALA A 80 -25.24 -7.94 -12.50
C ALA A 80 -24.43 -7.42 -11.29
N PRO A 81 -24.60 -6.15 -10.90
CA PRO A 81 -24.00 -5.63 -9.69
C PRO A 81 -24.21 -6.62 -8.54
N GLN A 82 -23.18 -6.88 -7.76
CA GLN A 82 -23.33 -7.72 -6.58
C GLN A 82 -24.39 -7.11 -5.68
N ASP A 83 -25.28 -7.96 -5.15
CA ASP A 83 -26.29 -7.53 -4.21
C ASP A 83 -25.62 -6.87 -3.00
N SER A 84 -26.15 -5.73 -2.58
CA SER A 84 -25.62 -5.04 -1.41
C SER A 84 -25.82 -5.92 -0.19
N ILE A 85 -24.73 -6.23 0.53
CA ILE A 85 -24.79 -6.98 1.78
C ILE A 85 -25.34 -6.05 2.87
N GLU A 86 -26.65 -5.83 2.82
CA GLU A 86 -27.38 -4.94 3.74
C GLU A 86 -27.90 -5.70 4.97
N THR A 87 -28.03 -7.02 4.85
CA THR A 87 -28.64 -7.90 5.86
C THR A 87 -27.63 -8.92 6.36
N ALA A 88 -27.76 -9.31 7.63
CA ALA A 88 -27.02 -10.44 8.20
C ALA A 88 -27.25 -11.71 7.34
N SER A 89 -26.20 -12.47 7.11
CA SER A 89 -26.24 -13.73 6.36
C SER A 89 -25.56 -14.85 7.16
N ALA A 90 -25.64 -16.09 6.70
CA ALA A 90 -25.02 -17.23 7.39
C ALA A 90 -23.50 -17.06 7.58
N GLU A 91 -22.83 -16.35 6.65
CA GLU A 91 -21.40 -16.02 6.70
C GLU A 91 -21.13 -14.74 7.52
N TRP A 92 -22.13 -13.87 7.68
CA TRP A 92 -22.03 -12.57 8.34
C TRP A 92 -23.15 -12.39 9.38
N PRO A 93 -22.91 -12.76 10.65
CA PRO A 93 -23.93 -12.71 11.69
C PRO A 93 -24.50 -11.32 11.96
N GLU A 94 -23.74 -10.26 11.67
CA GLU A 94 -24.16 -8.86 11.76
C GLU A 94 -24.08 -8.18 10.39
N SER A 95 -25.03 -7.28 10.08
CA SER A 95 -24.91 -6.48 8.86
C SER A 95 -23.71 -5.51 8.97
N PRO A 96 -23.10 -5.11 7.84
CA PRO A 96 -21.99 -4.15 7.86
C PRO A 96 -22.32 -2.83 8.56
N GLU A 97 -23.58 -2.38 8.46
CA GLU A 97 -24.06 -1.17 9.13
C GLU A 97 -24.20 -1.36 10.64
N GLN A 98 -24.72 -2.51 11.08
CA GLN A 98 -24.82 -2.86 12.49
C GLN A 98 -23.43 -2.98 13.14
N ARG A 99 -22.48 -3.63 12.44
CA ARG A 99 -21.08 -3.71 12.88
C ARG A 99 -20.46 -2.33 13.04
N ARG A 100 -20.67 -1.45 12.05
CA ARG A 100 -20.17 -0.07 12.11
C ARG A 100 -20.78 0.72 13.27
N ALA A 101 -22.07 0.56 13.53
CA ALA A 101 -22.72 1.21 14.67
C ALA A 101 -22.13 0.73 16.00
N ARG A 102 -21.92 -0.58 16.16
CA ARG A 102 -21.28 -1.18 17.34
C ARG A 102 -19.87 -0.64 17.58
N LEU A 103 -19.01 -0.68 16.56
CA LEU A 103 -17.63 -0.20 16.66
C LEU A 103 -17.56 1.30 16.99
N ARG A 104 -18.44 2.12 16.42
CA ARG A 104 -18.50 3.55 16.78
C ARG A 104 -18.97 3.77 18.21
N ALA A 105 -19.97 3.03 18.67
CA ALA A 105 -20.46 3.13 20.04
C ALA A 105 -19.38 2.73 21.04
N ASP A 106 -18.66 1.66 20.77
CA ASP A 106 -17.53 1.18 21.57
C ASP A 106 -16.40 2.21 21.63
N ALA A 107 -15.97 2.72 20.47
CA ALA A 107 -14.97 3.80 20.40
C ALA A 107 -15.42 5.08 21.12
N THR A 108 -16.73 5.38 21.12
CA THR A 108 -17.29 6.53 21.85
C THR A 108 -17.26 6.30 23.36
N ALA A 109 -17.61 5.08 23.82
CA ALA A 109 -17.59 4.72 25.23
C ALA A 109 -16.16 4.77 25.82
N HIS A 110 -15.16 4.41 25.03
CA HIS A 110 -13.76 4.34 25.44
C HIS A 110 -12.90 5.52 24.96
N GLN A 111 -13.51 6.60 24.48
CA GLN A 111 -12.82 7.73 23.84
C GLN A 111 -11.70 8.36 24.70
N ASN A 112 -11.84 8.32 26.03
CA ASN A 112 -10.91 8.94 26.97
C ASN A 112 -10.19 7.91 27.87
N ASP A 113 -10.25 6.63 27.52
CA ASP A 113 -9.59 5.57 28.28
C ASP A 113 -8.18 5.28 27.70
N PRO A 114 -7.10 5.69 28.39
CA PRO A 114 -5.74 5.47 27.91
C PRO A 114 -5.29 4.01 28.04
N ALA A 115 -6.04 3.17 28.74
CA ALA A 115 -5.75 1.75 28.93
C ALA A 115 -6.63 0.84 28.06
N TYR A 116 -7.53 1.40 27.26
CA TYR A 116 -8.42 0.62 26.40
C TYR A 116 -7.64 -0.22 25.37
N GLN A 117 -8.03 -1.49 25.26
CA GLN A 117 -7.56 -2.43 24.26
C GLN A 117 -8.81 -2.96 23.54
N SER A 118 -8.86 -2.80 22.22
CA SER A 118 -9.89 -3.47 21.43
C SER A 118 -9.58 -4.96 21.40
N GLU A 119 -10.57 -5.79 21.74
CA GLU A 119 -10.53 -7.24 21.52
C GLU A 119 -10.47 -7.58 20.03
#